data_AF-A0A1G1CCR0-F1
#
_entry.id   AF-A0A1G1CCR0-F1
#
_cell.length_a   1.000
_cell.length_b   1.000
_cell.length_c   1.000
_cell.angle_alpha   90.00
_cell.angle_beta   90.00
_cell.angle_gamma   90.00
#
_symmetry.space_group_name_H-M   'P 1'
#
loop_
_entity.id
_entity.type
_entity.pdbx_description
1 polymer ?
#
loop_
_entity_poly.entity_id
_entity_poly.type
_entity_poly.pdbx_seq_one_letter_code
_entity_poly.pdbx_strand_id
1 'polypeptide(L)'
;MFKLPSPPSPEADSNELADFVELLSWDAGSASKREVVACLGRVDDNDNNAGCDDDDDENSAFLDEVMNEIERRASACGGGYPFRLDHQGTVLRHEAGSAGIRSVLYRYLLLGTRLNMKDNRIHAGIDGANLLEEVAANVLRNYLGYSRAHTSVFGTSVGGTFQAKIERLCAELHEGVGFESLDDAPVDANDDKLDAVAWVPFSDLLPGQLIVFGQCKTGSNWGGLTTQLQPDAFIKKWMKGTIVVSPIRAFCISEAADRARWKGKCTEAGILLDRCRLVDFCDNLTPDLVDKISHWTNAAKSASALPRLDT
;
A
#
# COMPACT_ATOMS: atom_id res chain seq x y z
N MET A 1 -15.23 4.58 -5.13
CA MET A 1 -13.90 5.09 -4.78
C MET A 1 -13.27 5.86 -5.92
N PHE A 2 -12.90 7.10 -5.68
CA PHE A 2 -12.38 8.03 -6.68
C PHE A 2 -11.00 7.64 -7.18
N LYS A 3 -10.69 8.16 -8.37
CA LYS A 3 -9.38 8.11 -9.00
C LYS A 3 -9.04 9.48 -9.56
N LEU A 4 -7.79 9.88 -9.40
CA LEU A 4 -7.29 11.13 -9.98
C LEU A 4 -7.46 11.11 -11.51
N PRO A 5 -7.82 12.27 -12.12
CA PRO A 5 -7.97 13.59 -11.49
C PRO A 5 -9.39 13.87 -10.93
N SER A 6 -10.30 12.91 -10.96
CA SER A 6 -11.68 13.11 -10.52
C SER A 6 -11.80 13.23 -8.99
N PRO A 7 -12.64 14.13 -8.47
CA PRO A 7 -12.90 14.25 -7.04
C PRO A 7 -13.70 13.05 -6.48
N PRO A 8 -13.75 12.88 -5.14
CA PRO A 8 -14.66 11.94 -4.47
C PRO A 8 -16.13 12.21 -4.76
N SER A 9 -16.95 11.16 -4.73
CA SER A 9 -18.41 11.29 -4.77
C SER A 9 -18.96 11.72 -3.40
N PRO A 10 -20.21 12.22 -3.31
CA PRO A 10 -20.86 12.54 -2.04
C PRO A 10 -20.98 11.37 -1.05
N GLU A 11 -20.91 10.14 -1.56
CA GLU A 11 -20.97 8.86 -0.83
C GLU A 11 -19.59 8.32 -0.43
N ALA A 12 -18.51 9.07 -0.67
CA ALA A 12 -17.15 8.66 -0.28
C ALA A 12 -17.07 8.44 1.23
N ASP A 13 -16.38 7.37 1.64
CA ASP A 13 -16.16 7.09 3.06
C ASP A 13 -15.05 7.96 3.66
N SER A 14 -14.88 7.89 4.99
CA SER A 14 -13.88 8.69 5.71
C SER A 14 -12.43 8.37 5.31
N ASN A 15 -12.12 7.13 4.90
CA ASN A 15 -10.78 6.76 4.44
C ASN A 15 -10.49 7.33 3.05
N GLU A 16 -11.50 7.31 2.18
CA GLU A 16 -11.47 7.93 0.87
C GLU A 16 -11.28 9.44 0.97
N LEU A 17 -12.05 10.10 1.83
CA LEU A 17 -11.92 11.53 2.05
C LEU A 17 -10.60 11.93 2.69
N ALA A 18 -10.07 11.14 3.62
CA ALA A 18 -8.74 11.40 4.18
C ALA A 18 -7.64 11.40 3.09
N ASP A 19 -7.69 10.47 2.12
CA ASP A 19 -6.77 10.49 0.97
C ASP A 19 -6.95 11.75 0.12
N PHE A 20 -8.19 12.21 -0.05
CA PHE A 20 -8.49 13.41 -0.83
C PHE A 20 -7.97 14.68 -0.13
N VAL A 21 -8.16 14.83 1.18
CA VAL A 21 -7.64 15.96 1.98
C VAL A 21 -6.11 15.99 1.95
N GLU A 22 -5.46 14.83 2.03
CA GLU A 22 -4.01 14.70 1.88
C GLU A 22 -3.54 15.18 0.49
N LEU A 23 -4.23 14.79 -0.58
CA LEU A 23 -3.91 15.21 -1.94
C LEU A 23 -4.12 16.71 -2.16
N LEU A 24 -5.23 17.27 -1.67
CA LEU A 24 -5.50 18.71 -1.70
C LEU A 24 -4.44 19.49 -0.92
N SER A 25 -4.10 19.02 0.29
CA SER A 25 -3.06 19.65 1.11
C SER A 25 -1.71 19.62 0.42
N TRP A 26 -1.40 18.55 -0.32
CA TRP A 26 -0.16 18.46 -1.10
C TRP A 26 -0.16 19.42 -2.30
N ASP A 27 -1.30 19.63 -2.97
CA ASP A 27 -1.39 20.57 -4.10
C ASP A 27 -1.39 22.04 -3.67
N ALA A 28 -2.14 22.39 -2.63
CA ALA A 28 -2.37 23.77 -2.18
C ALA A 28 -1.48 24.19 -0.99
N GLY A 29 -0.74 23.26 -0.39
CA GLY A 29 0.03 23.46 0.85
C GLY A 29 -0.80 23.25 2.12
N SER A 30 -2.12 23.37 2.05
CA SER A 30 -3.05 23.02 3.13
C SER A 30 -4.46 22.77 2.61
N ALA A 31 -5.25 22.01 3.37
CA ALA A 31 -6.68 21.85 3.15
C ALA A 31 -7.43 21.87 4.50
N SER A 32 -8.61 22.49 4.50
CA SER A 32 -9.49 22.69 5.65
C SER A 32 -10.74 21.82 5.56
N LYS A 33 -11.41 21.58 6.69
CA LYS A 33 -12.73 20.90 6.72
C LYS A 33 -13.74 21.54 5.75
N ARG A 34 -13.73 22.87 5.61
CA ARG A 34 -14.66 23.59 4.72
C ARG A 34 -14.45 23.26 3.24
N GLU A 35 -13.20 23.09 2.80
CA GLU A 35 -12.90 22.70 1.41
C GLU A 35 -13.38 21.28 1.11
N VAL A 36 -13.42 20.39 2.11
CA VAL A 36 -13.99 19.04 1.99
C VAL A 36 -15.50 19.11 1.77
N VAL A 37 -16.21 19.90 2.59
CA VAL A 37 -17.67 20.12 2.46
C VAL A 37 -18.02 20.69 1.09
N ALA A 38 -17.28 21.73 0.66
CA ALA A 38 -17.47 22.35 -0.64
C ALA A 38 -17.27 21.36 -1.78
N CYS A 39 -16.23 20.52 -1.72
CA CYS A 39 -15.97 19.50 -2.75
C CYS A 39 -17.04 18.41 -2.80
N LEU A 40 -17.66 18.06 -1.66
CA LEU A 40 -18.73 17.07 -1.63
C LEU A 40 -20.06 17.60 -2.17
N GLY A 41 -20.12 18.88 -2.58
CA GLY A 41 -21.36 19.52 -2.97
C GLY A 41 -22.37 19.59 -1.81
N ARG A 42 -21.90 19.43 -0.57
CA ARG A 42 -22.70 19.62 0.65
C ARG A 42 -22.70 21.09 1.06
N VAL A 43 -22.61 21.99 0.07
CA VAL A 43 -22.74 23.43 0.31
C VAL A 43 -24.17 23.63 0.79
N ASP A 44 -24.23 24.21 1.97
CA ASP A 44 -25.43 24.49 2.73
C ASP A 44 -26.42 25.32 1.89
N ASP A 45 -27.43 24.68 1.31
CA ASP A 45 -28.57 25.34 0.65
C ASP A 45 -29.54 25.94 1.72
N ASN A 46 -29.02 26.36 2.88
CA ASN A 46 -29.80 26.81 4.04
C ASN A 46 -30.29 28.24 4.00
N ASP A 47 -30.10 28.98 2.91
CA ASP A 47 -30.57 30.37 2.84
C ASP A 47 -32.12 30.49 2.90
N ASN A 48 -32.89 29.39 2.95
CA ASN A 48 -34.37 29.45 3.06
C ASN A 48 -35.10 28.35 3.86
N ASN A 49 -34.45 27.51 4.67
CA ASN A 49 -35.19 26.47 5.42
C ASN A 49 -35.01 26.63 6.94
N ALA A 50 -36.08 27.07 7.62
CA ALA A 50 -36.13 27.13 9.08
C ALA A 50 -36.39 25.72 9.63
N GLY A 51 -35.33 24.91 9.75
CA GLY A 51 -35.40 23.57 10.37
C GLY A 51 -34.15 22.71 10.17
N CYS A 52 -32.94 23.26 10.33
CA CYS A 52 -31.70 22.69 9.80
C CYS A 52 -30.61 22.40 10.84
N ASP A 53 -30.98 21.94 12.03
CA ASP A 53 -29.98 21.52 13.03
C ASP A 53 -29.44 20.09 12.76
N ASP A 54 -30.24 19.20 12.15
CA ASP A 54 -29.87 17.77 12.01
C ASP A 54 -28.80 17.51 10.92
N ASP A 55 -28.89 18.18 9.76
CA ASP A 55 -27.96 17.98 8.64
C ASP A 55 -26.55 18.57 8.93
N ASP A 56 -26.48 19.66 9.68
CA ASP A 56 -25.22 20.29 10.10
C ASP A 56 -24.46 19.42 11.11
N ASP A 57 -25.18 18.82 12.06
CA ASP A 57 -24.61 17.93 13.07
C ASP A 57 -24.07 16.63 12.44
N GLU A 58 -24.80 16.01 11.50
CA GLU A 58 -24.34 14.81 10.79
C GLU A 58 -23.10 15.10 9.93
N ASN A 59 -23.08 16.23 9.23
CA ASN A 59 -21.91 16.66 8.44
C ASN A 59 -20.69 16.92 9.34
N SER A 60 -20.88 17.56 10.49
CA SER A 60 -19.80 17.80 11.44
C SER A 60 -19.22 16.49 11.98
N ALA A 61 -20.07 15.55 12.41
CA ALA A 61 -19.63 14.25 12.92
C ALA A 61 -18.83 13.47 11.87
N PHE A 62 -19.27 13.48 10.62
CA PHE A 62 -18.58 12.81 9.54
C PHE A 62 -17.21 13.44 9.21
N LEU A 63 -17.09 14.77 9.26
CA LEU A 63 -15.80 15.45 9.09
C LEU A 63 -14.84 15.15 10.25
N ASP A 64 -15.36 14.97 11.46
CA ASP A 64 -14.56 14.52 12.60
C ASP A 64 -14.01 13.12 12.37
N GLU A 65 -14.78 12.20 11.77
CA GLU A 65 -14.26 10.88 11.38
C GLU A 65 -13.10 10.96 10.39
N VAL A 66 -13.18 11.86 9.39
CA VAL A 66 -12.09 12.09 8.42
C VAL A 66 -10.83 12.57 9.13
N MET A 67 -10.96 13.54 10.04
CA MET A 67 -9.80 14.09 10.77
C MET A 67 -9.22 13.10 11.78
N ASN A 68 -10.07 12.30 12.43
CA ASN A 68 -9.64 11.21 13.30
C ASN A 68 -8.84 10.16 12.52
N GLU A 69 -9.26 9.84 11.29
CA GLU A 69 -8.50 8.92 10.42
C GLU A 69 -7.15 9.52 10.01
N ILE A 70 -7.08 10.82 9.72
CA ILE A 70 -5.81 11.54 9.46
C ILE A 70 -4.87 11.49 10.68
N GLU A 71 -5.37 11.77 11.88
CA GLU A 71 -4.58 11.71 13.12
C GLU A 71 -4.07 10.30 13.41
N ARG A 72 -4.91 9.29 13.15
CA ARG A 72 -4.53 7.88 13.25
C ARG A 72 -3.40 7.54 12.28
N ARG A 73 -3.49 7.98 11.02
CA ARG A 73 -2.43 7.76 10.02
C ARG A 73 -1.12 8.40 10.46
N ALA A 74 -1.18 9.63 10.97
CA ALA A 74 -0.01 10.33 11.51
C ALA A 74 0.70 9.50 12.59
N SER A 75 -0.08 8.96 13.52
CA SER A 75 0.42 8.12 14.61
C SER A 75 0.94 6.74 14.15
N ALA A 76 0.37 6.18 13.08
CA ALA A 76 0.67 4.84 12.61
C ALA A 76 1.85 4.74 11.62
N CYS A 77 2.39 5.87 11.14
CA CYS A 77 3.49 5.90 10.17
C CYS A 77 4.89 5.98 10.81
N GLY A 78 5.01 5.83 12.13
CA GLY A 78 6.30 5.95 12.83
C GLY A 78 6.97 7.32 12.64
N GLY A 79 6.21 8.41 12.50
CA GLY A 79 6.76 9.74 12.20
C GLY A 79 7.10 9.96 10.71
N GLY A 80 6.70 9.05 9.83
CA GLY A 80 6.82 9.17 8.37
C GLY A 80 5.72 9.94 7.65
N TYR A 81 4.70 10.39 8.37
CA TYR A 81 3.52 11.04 7.81
C TYR A 81 3.86 12.46 7.30
N PRO A 82 3.64 12.79 6.01
CA PRO A 82 4.11 14.05 5.42
C PRO A 82 3.18 15.25 5.64
N PHE A 83 2.20 15.12 6.53
CA PHE A 83 1.21 16.16 6.81
C PHE A 83 1.10 16.41 8.31
N ARG A 84 0.65 17.61 8.67
CA ARG A 84 0.43 18.00 10.06
C ARG A 84 -0.93 18.64 10.24
N LEU A 85 -1.67 18.18 11.23
CA LEU A 85 -2.89 18.82 11.69
C LEU A 85 -2.55 20.10 12.47
N ASP A 86 -3.23 21.19 12.13
CA ASP A 86 -3.13 22.51 12.75
C ASP A 86 -4.53 22.98 13.19
N HIS A 87 -4.61 24.10 13.90
CA HIS A 87 -5.88 24.73 14.30
C HIS A 87 -6.85 23.76 14.98
N GLN A 88 -6.35 23.05 15.99
CA GLN A 88 -7.13 22.03 16.73
C GLN A 88 -7.72 20.93 15.84
N GLY A 89 -7.02 20.56 14.75
CA GLY A 89 -7.43 19.45 13.87
C GLY A 89 -8.37 19.85 12.74
N THR A 90 -8.52 21.14 12.45
CA THR A 90 -9.45 21.62 11.41
C THR A 90 -8.76 21.89 10.06
N VAL A 91 -7.43 21.99 10.05
CA VAL A 91 -6.62 22.23 8.86
C VAL A 91 -5.49 21.22 8.79
N LEU A 92 -5.38 20.51 7.67
CA LEU A 92 -4.24 19.68 7.34
C LEU A 92 -3.24 20.52 6.53
N ARG A 93 -1.97 20.50 6.91
CA ARG A 93 -0.88 21.16 6.17
C ARG A 93 0.07 20.12 5.60
N HIS A 94 0.53 20.35 4.37
CA HIS A 94 1.62 19.56 3.80
C HIS A 94 2.97 20.10 4.28
N GLU A 95 3.80 19.22 4.82
CA GLU A 95 5.15 19.59 5.24
C GLU A 95 6.11 19.45 4.06
N ALA A 96 6.20 20.50 3.23
CA ALA A 96 7.01 20.51 2.00
C ALA A 96 8.51 20.20 2.23
N GLY A 97 9.03 20.50 3.44
CA GLY A 97 10.40 20.14 3.84
C GLY A 97 10.60 18.66 4.21
N SER A 98 9.53 17.87 4.27
CA SER A 98 9.59 16.44 4.59
C SER A 98 10.05 15.63 3.38
N ALA A 99 11.37 15.60 3.19
CA ALA A 99 12.06 14.87 2.12
C ALA A 99 12.62 13.50 2.58
N GLY A 100 12.37 13.11 3.84
CA GLY A 100 12.79 11.80 4.34
C GLY A 100 12.12 10.65 3.58
N ILE A 101 12.79 9.50 3.49
CA ILE A 101 12.30 8.33 2.75
C ILE A 101 10.88 7.91 3.16
N ARG A 102 10.58 7.93 4.46
CA ARG A 102 9.25 7.57 4.97
C ARG A 102 8.14 8.43 4.36
N SER A 103 8.38 9.74 4.25
CA SER A 103 7.43 10.69 3.68
C SER A 103 7.35 10.65 2.16
N VAL A 104 8.48 10.36 1.49
CA VAL A 104 8.49 10.07 0.05
C VAL A 104 7.67 8.80 -0.24
N LEU A 105 7.89 7.73 0.53
CA LEU A 105 7.15 6.48 0.39
C LEU A 105 5.66 6.67 0.67
N TYR A 106 5.29 7.44 1.71
CA TYR A 106 3.89 7.73 1.99
C TYR A 106 3.18 8.35 0.77
N ARG A 107 3.80 9.35 0.15
CA ARG A 107 3.28 10.05 -1.03
C ARG A 107 3.19 9.15 -2.26
N TYR A 108 4.20 8.30 -2.48
CA TYR A 108 4.17 7.25 -3.49
C TYR A 108 2.95 6.34 -3.30
N LEU A 109 2.73 5.82 -2.09
CA LEU A 109 1.64 4.88 -1.80
C LEU A 109 0.26 5.56 -1.91
N LEU A 110 0.14 6.82 -1.49
CA LEU A 110 -1.08 7.63 -1.67
C LEU A 110 -1.44 7.75 -3.16
N LEU A 111 -0.48 8.11 -4.02
CA LEU A 111 -0.69 8.13 -5.47
C LEU A 111 -0.96 6.72 -6.02
N GLY A 112 -0.25 5.70 -5.56
CA GLY A 112 -0.47 4.30 -5.93
C GLY A 112 -1.88 3.79 -5.59
N THR A 113 -2.53 4.36 -4.57
CA THR A 113 -3.95 4.09 -4.27
C THR A 113 -4.90 4.84 -5.20
N ARG A 114 -4.63 6.12 -5.48
CA ARG A 114 -5.59 7.03 -6.15
C ARG A 114 -5.39 7.21 -7.65
N LEU A 115 -4.27 6.77 -8.21
CA LEU A 115 -4.13 6.62 -9.64
C LEU A 115 -4.89 5.38 -10.13
N ASN A 116 -5.36 5.45 -11.38
CA ASN A 116 -5.82 4.27 -12.08
C ASN A 116 -4.60 3.42 -12.48
N MET A 117 -4.17 2.50 -11.61
CA MET A 117 -2.97 1.68 -11.82
C MET A 117 -3.08 0.67 -12.97
N LYS A 118 -4.23 0.58 -13.65
CA LYS A 118 -4.32 -0.15 -14.92
C LYS A 118 -3.73 0.66 -16.07
N ASP A 119 -4.03 1.95 -16.11
CA ASP A 119 -3.72 2.82 -17.24
C ASP A 119 -2.55 3.79 -16.93
N ASN A 120 -2.37 4.15 -15.66
CA ASN A 120 -1.44 5.19 -15.17
C ASN A 120 -0.44 4.64 -14.14
N ARG A 121 0.07 3.41 -14.35
CA ARG A 121 1.10 2.84 -13.45
C ARG A 121 2.52 3.22 -13.83
N ILE A 122 2.79 3.60 -15.08
CA ILE A 122 4.14 3.89 -15.56
C ILE A 122 4.38 5.40 -15.55
N HIS A 123 5.34 5.86 -14.75
CA HIS A 123 5.79 7.25 -14.70
C HIS A 123 7.31 7.31 -14.65
N ALA A 124 7.92 8.23 -15.41
CA ALA A 124 9.37 8.30 -15.58
C ALA A 124 10.03 6.97 -16.05
N GLY A 125 9.30 6.15 -16.82
CA GLY A 125 9.77 4.84 -17.26
C GLY A 125 9.78 3.75 -16.18
N ILE A 126 9.25 4.05 -14.99
CA ILE A 126 9.21 3.14 -13.85
C ILE A 126 7.77 2.67 -13.64
N ASP A 127 7.56 1.36 -13.41
CA ASP A 127 6.24 0.81 -13.10
C ASP A 127 5.99 0.87 -11.58
N GLY A 128 4.98 1.64 -11.18
CA GLY A 128 4.61 1.85 -9.79
C GLY A 128 4.07 0.61 -9.09
N ALA A 129 3.54 -0.38 -9.81
CA ALA A 129 3.14 -1.66 -9.22
C ALA A 129 4.38 -2.52 -8.89
N ASN A 130 5.36 -2.56 -9.80
CA ASN A 130 6.63 -3.26 -9.58
C ASN A 130 7.41 -2.65 -8.41
N LEU A 131 7.39 -1.32 -8.26
CA LEU A 131 7.98 -0.65 -7.09
C LEU A 131 7.38 -1.14 -5.77
N LEU A 132 6.08 -1.47 -5.74
CA LEU A 132 5.45 -1.97 -4.50
C LEU A 132 6.00 -3.34 -4.13
N GLU A 133 6.29 -4.20 -5.13
CA GLU A 133 6.91 -5.51 -4.90
C GLU A 133 8.32 -5.36 -4.27
N GLU A 134 9.14 -4.44 -4.80
CA GLU A 134 10.48 -4.13 -4.27
C GLU A 134 10.41 -3.53 -2.85
N VAL A 135 9.47 -2.60 -2.61
CA VAL A 135 9.22 -2.02 -1.28
C VAL A 135 8.76 -3.08 -0.30
N ALA A 136 7.80 -3.92 -0.68
CA ALA A 136 7.27 -4.96 0.18
C ALA A 136 8.34 -5.96 0.61
N ALA A 137 9.20 -6.38 -0.32
CA ALA A 137 10.35 -7.22 0.02
C ALA A 137 11.22 -6.54 1.09
N ASN A 138 11.67 -5.30 0.87
CA ASN A 138 12.51 -4.61 1.86
C ASN A 138 11.81 -4.40 3.21
N VAL A 139 10.53 -4.01 3.20
CA VAL A 139 9.74 -3.84 4.43
C VAL A 139 9.59 -5.15 5.20
N LEU A 140 9.31 -6.26 4.52
CA LEU A 140 9.25 -7.58 5.16
C LEU A 140 10.60 -7.95 5.77
N ARG A 141 11.72 -7.61 5.12
CA ARG A 141 13.06 -7.78 5.70
C ARG A 141 13.20 -7.03 7.02
N ASN A 142 12.82 -5.76 7.03
CA ASN A 142 12.91 -4.93 8.23
C ASN A 142 12.02 -5.44 9.35
N TYR A 143 10.79 -5.82 9.01
CA TYR A 143 9.82 -6.38 9.95
C TYR A 143 10.31 -7.67 10.62
N LEU A 144 10.97 -8.56 9.86
CA LEU A 144 11.55 -9.80 10.38
C LEU A 144 12.93 -9.61 11.05
N GLY A 145 13.50 -8.40 10.97
CA GLY A 145 14.82 -8.06 11.49
C GLY A 145 15.88 -7.95 10.38
N TYR A 146 16.17 -6.72 9.97
CA TYR A 146 17.03 -6.39 8.82
C TYR A 146 18.38 -7.11 8.78
N SER A 147 19.02 -7.29 9.94
CA SER A 147 20.37 -7.86 10.04
C SER A 147 20.43 -9.35 9.73
N ARG A 148 19.32 -10.08 9.89
CA ARG A 148 19.29 -11.54 9.73
C ARG A 148 18.30 -11.98 8.65
N ALA A 149 17.23 -11.23 8.44
CA ALA A 149 16.25 -11.56 7.42
C ALA A 149 16.84 -11.36 6.01
N HIS A 150 16.47 -12.27 5.12
CA HIS A 150 16.74 -12.22 3.69
C HIS A 150 15.43 -12.08 2.94
N THR A 151 15.51 -11.54 1.72
CA THR A 151 14.33 -11.29 0.90
C THR A 151 14.62 -11.48 -0.58
N SER A 152 13.58 -11.87 -1.32
CA SER A 152 13.62 -12.06 -2.76
C SER A 152 12.34 -11.46 -3.35
N VAL A 153 12.47 -10.66 -4.41
CA VAL A 153 11.31 -10.27 -5.20
C VAL A 153 11.00 -11.40 -6.16
N PHE A 154 9.75 -11.84 -6.19
CA PHE A 154 9.31 -13.00 -6.97
C PHE A 154 8.38 -12.59 -8.12
N GLY A 155 7.61 -11.53 -7.91
CA GLY A 155 6.56 -11.05 -8.81
C GLY A 155 7.05 -10.60 -10.19
N THR A 156 6.21 -9.84 -10.86
CA THR A 156 6.42 -9.50 -12.28
C THR A 156 7.59 -8.55 -12.53
N SER A 157 8.07 -7.86 -11.49
CA SER A 157 9.26 -7.01 -11.55
C SER A 157 10.55 -7.76 -11.88
N VAL A 158 10.60 -9.07 -11.63
CA VAL A 158 11.77 -9.91 -11.91
C VAL A 158 11.59 -10.64 -13.24
N GLY A 159 12.57 -10.49 -14.14
CA GLY A 159 12.63 -11.24 -15.40
C GLY A 159 12.97 -12.73 -15.22
N GLY A 160 12.86 -13.49 -16.31
CA GLY A 160 13.10 -14.93 -16.32
C GLY A 160 11.79 -15.75 -16.33
N THR A 161 11.92 -17.06 -16.54
CA THR A 161 10.78 -17.98 -16.54
C THR A 161 10.32 -18.27 -15.12
N PHE A 162 9.05 -18.61 -14.94
CA PHE A 162 8.51 -19.00 -13.64
C PHE A 162 9.27 -20.18 -13.01
N GLN A 163 9.63 -21.18 -13.82
CA GLN A 163 10.52 -22.27 -13.40
C GLN A 163 11.85 -21.75 -12.81
N ALA A 164 12.54 -20.85 -13.50
CA ALA A 164 13.81 -20.30 -13.03
C ALA A 164 13.64 -19.51 -11.72
N LYS A 165 12.49 -18.83 -11.53
CA LYS A 165 12.17 -18.16 -10.27
C LYS A 165 12.00 -19.14 -9.12
N ILE A 166 11.31 -20.26 -9.34
CA ILE A 166 11.15 -21.32 -8.33
C ILE A 166 12.49 -21.98 -7.99
N GLU A 167 13.30 -22.33 -9.00
CA GLU A 167 14.62 -22.93 -8.80
C GLU A 167 15.53 -22.00 -7.99
N ARG A 168 15.55 -20.70 -8.33
CA ARG A 168 16.26 -19.69 -7.54
C ARG A 168 15.74 -19.62 -6.11
N LEU A 169 14.43 -19.61 -5.93
CA LEU A 169 13.82 -19.53 -4.60
C LEU A 169 14.21 -20.74 -3.74
N CYS A 170 14.16 -21.97 -4.27
CA CYS A 170 14.60 -23.16 -3.55
C CYS A 170 16.08 -23.08 -3.18
N ALA A 171 16.93 -22.60 -4.08
CA ALA A 171 18.36 -22.42 -3.82
C ALA A 171 18.63 -21.37 -2.72
N GLU A 172 17.91 -20.25 -2.74
CA GLU A 172 18.02 -19.17 -1.74
C GLU A 172 17.50 -19.58 -0.36
N LEU A 173 16.44 -20.38 -0.31
CA LEU A 173 15.86 -20.88 0.93
C LEU A 173 16.67 -22.04 1.53
N HIS A 174 17.47 -22.76 0.74
CA HIS A 174 17.98 -24.08 1.13
C HIS A 174 16.86 -25.07 1.52
N GLU A 175 15.66 -24.87 0.96
CA GLU A 175 14.47 -25.72 1.14
C GLU A 175 13.77 -25.94 -0.20
N GLY A 176 13.16 -27.10 -0.40
CA GLY A 176 12.70 -27.55 -1.71
C GLY A 176 13.84 -28.05 -2.61
N VAL A 177 13.49 -28.80 -3.64
CA VAL A 177 14.45 -29.46 -4.55
C VAL A 177 14.53 -28.73 -5.90
N GLY A 178 13.49 -27.99 -6.27
CA GLY A 178 13.42 -27.25 -7.53
C GLY A 178 11.98 -27.13 -8.03
N PHE A 179 11.83 -26.84 -9.31
CA PHE A 179 10.52 -26.71 -9.94
C PHE A 179 9.87 -28.07 -10.26
N GLU A 180 8.57 -28.16 -10.02
CA GLU A 180 7.68 -29.22 -10.49
C GLU A 180 6.31 -28.62 -10.73
N SER A 181 5.60 -29.04 -11.78
CA SER A 181 4.19 -28.68 -11.98
C SER A 181 3.34 -29.87 -11.56
N LEU A 182 2.32 -29.62 -10.73
CA LEU A 182 1.35 -30.65 -10.37
C LEU A 182 0.57 -31.17 -11.59
N ASP A 183 0.34 -30.29 -12.57
CA ASP A 183 -0.35 -30.62 -13.81
C ASP A 183 0.65 -30.87 -14.94
N ASP A 184 0.33 -31.83 -15.81
CA ASP A 184 1.12 -32.16 -17.03
C ASP A 184 1.00 -31.10 -18.14
N ALA A 185 0.09 -30.14 -17.97
CA ALA A 185 -0.13 -29.07 -18.94
C ALA A 185 1.03 -28.05 -18.95
N PRO A 186 1.26 -27.35 -20.08
CA PRO A 186 2.22 -26.25 -20.11
C PRO A 186 1.91 -25.20 -19.05
N VAL A 187 2.96 -24.72 -18.38
CA VAL A 187 2.87 -23.73 -17.32
C VAL A 187 2.61 -22.35 -17.93
N ASP A 188 1.45 -21.78 -17.64
CA ASP A 188 1.05 -20.42 -18.03
C ASP A 188 1.18 -19.40 -16.88
N ALA A 189 1.61 -19.86 -15.71
CA ALA A 189 1.80 -19.05 -14.52
C ALA A 189 3.02 -18.13 -14.66
N ASN A 190 2.84 -16.85 -14.29
CA ASN A 190 3.94 -15.88 -14.19
C ASN A 190 4.56 -15.85 -12.79
N ASP A 191 3.72 -15.75 -11.76
CA ASP A 191 4.10 -15.64 -10.36
C ASP A 191 3.14 -16.38 -9.40
N ASP A 192 2.01 -16.86 -9.92
CA ASP A 192 0.86 -17.40 -9.19
C ASP A 192 0.56 -16.64 -7.88
N LYS A 193 0.51 -15.31 -7.96
CA LYS A 193 0.15 -14.37 -6.87
C LYS A 193 1.24 -14.14 -5.82
N LEU A 194 2.41 -14.75 -5.94
CA LEU A 194 3.55 -14.53 -5.06
C LEU A 194 4.39 -13.35 -5.58
N ASP A 195 4.45 -12.26 -4.82
CA ASP A 195 5.16 -11.05 -5.27
C ASP A 195 6.50 -10.86 -4.55
N ALA A 196 6.57 -11.20 -3.26
CA ALA A 196 7.77 -11.09 -2.44
C ALA A 196 7.90 -12.29 -1.51
N VAL A 197 9.14 -12.67 -1.20
CA VAL A 197 9.45 -13.69 -0.18
C VAL A 197 10.43 -13.09 0.81
N ALA A 198 10.22 -13.35 2.10
CA ALA A 198 11.16 -13.00 3.16
C ALA A 198 11.36 -14.18 4.10
N TRP A 199 12.57 -14.38 4.61
CA TRP A 199 12.87 -15.47 5.53
C TRP A 199 13.99 -15.13 6.51
N VAL A 200 14.06 -15.89 7.61
CA VAL A 200 15.10 -15.73 8.64
C VAL A 200 15.87 -17.04 8.78
N PRO A 201 17.05 -17.18 8.14
CA PRO A 201 17.78 -18.43 8.13
C PRO A 201 18.45 -18.77 9.47
N PHE A 202 18.64 -20.06 9.69
CA PHE A 202 19.58 -20.59 10.67
C PHE A 202 21.00 -20.56 10.10
N SER A 203 22.00 -20.38 10.98
CA SER A 203 23.40 -20.28 10.57
C SER A 203 23.97 -21.59 10.03
N ASP A 204 23.33 -22.72 10.33
CA ASP A 204 23.67 -24.05 9.82
C ASP A 204 22.97 -24.38 8.49
N LEU A 205 22.11 -23.47 7.99
CA LEU A 205 21.32 -23.61 6.77
C LEU A 205 20.41 -24.85 6.77
N LEU A 206 20.06 -25.37 7.95
CA LEU A 206 19.11 -26.47 8.05
C LEU A 206 17.67 -25.97 7.81
N PRO A 207 16.81 -26.79 7.16
CA PRO A 207 15.40 -26.48 6.96
C PRO A 207 14.61 -26.23 8.25
N GLY A 208 13.47 -25.55 8.11
CA GLY A 208 12.55 -25.25 9.21
C GLY A 208 12.62 -23.79 9.68
N GLN A 209 13.12 -22.91 8.81
CA GLN A 209 13.22 -21.48 9.09
C GLN A 209 11.86 -20.77 8.97
N LEU A 210 11.76 -19.57 9.53
CA LEU A 210 10.61 -18.71 9.31
C LEU A 210 10.63 -18.19 7.87
N ILE A 211 9.56 -18.46 7.12
CA ILE A 211 9.37 -17.98 5.74
C ILE A 211 8.03 -17.23 5.65
N VAL A 212 8.03 -16.11 4.94
CA VAL A 212 6.87 -15.28 4.67
C VAL A 212 6.70 -15.12 3.17
N PHE A 213 5.53 -15.48 2.68
CA PHE A 213 5.11 -15.27 1.29
C PHE A 213 4.20 -14.06 1.23
N GLY A 214 4.60 -13.05 0.46
CA GLY A 214 3.95 -11.76 0.33
C GLY A 214 3.26 -11.57 -1.02
N GLN A 215 2.03 -11.06 -0.98
CA GLN A 215 1.33 -10.53 -2.16
C GLN A 215 1.18 -9.01 -2.04
N CYS A 216 1.29 -8.30 -3.15
CA CYS A 216 1.23 -6.85 -3.24
C CYS A 216 0.03 -6.38 -4.07
N LYS A 217 -0.66 -5.32 -3.63
CA LYS A 217 -1.69 -4.64 -4.42
C LYS A 217 -1.62 -3.12 -4.29
N THR A 218 -1.50 -2.46 -5.44
CA THR A 218 -1.78 -1.03 -5.56
C THR A 218 -3.27 -0.79 -5.78
N GLY A 219 -3.70 0.46 -5.69
CA GLY A 219 -5.10 0.84 -5.87
C GLY A 219 -5.95 0.54 -4.63
N SER A 220 -7.26 0.43 -4.85
CA SER A 220 -8.26 0.28 -3.77
C SER A 220 -9.12 -0.97 -3.90
N ASN A 221 -8.97 -1.73 -4.97
CA ASN A 221 -9.80 -2.90 -5.29
C ASN A 221 -9.08 -4.20 -4.92
N TRP A 222 -8.67 -4.32 -3.66
CA TRP A 222 -7.90 -5.47 -3.15
C TRP A 222 -8.67 -6.36 -2.18
N GLY A 223 -9.82 -5.91 -1.65
CA GLY A 223 -10.55 -6.61 -0.58
C GLY A 223 -10.91 -8.07 -0.89
N GLY A 224 -11.26 -8.37 -2.14
CA GLY A 224 -11.55 -9.75 -2.58
C GLY A 224 -10.32 -10.58 -2.97
N LEU A 225 -9.11 -10.03 -2.78
CA LEU A 225 -7.85 -10.64 -3.21
C LEU A 225 -7.00 -11.14 -2.03
N THR A 226 -7.41 -10.87 -0.79
CA THR A 226 -6.68 -11.17 0.45
C THR A 226 -6.37 -12.67 0.64
N THR A 227 -7.19 -13.53 0.06
CA THR A 227 -7.07 -14.99 0.15
C THR A 227 -6.51 -15.64 -1.12
N GLN A 228 -6.00 -14.89 -2.09
CA GLN A 228 -5.54 -15.49 -3.36
C GLN A 228 -4.21 -16.21 -3.20
N LEU A 229 -3.25 -15.60 -2.50
CA LEU A 229 -2.01 -16.27 -2.17
C LEU A 229 -2.27 -17.34 -1.11
N GLN A 230 -1.95 -18.59 -1.43
CA GLN A 230 -2.10 -19.73 -0.52
C GLN A 230 -0.77 -20.50 -0.49
N PRO A 231 0.13 -20.23 0.49
CA PRO A 231 1.49 -20.78 0.49
C PRO A 231 1.54 -22.30 0.35
N ASP A 232 0.71 -23.03 1.09
CA ASP A 232 0.66 -24.50 1.00
C ASP A 232 0.24 -24.99 -0.40
N ALA A 233 -0.72 -24.30 -1.04
CA ALA A 233 -1.15 -24.66 -2.38
C ALA A 233 -0.08 -24.30 -3.42
N PHE A 234 0.57 -23.15 -3.26
CA PHE A 234 1.69 -22.72 -4.11
C PHE A 234 2.83 -23.74 -4.08
N ILE A 235 3.27 -24.16 -2.89
CA ILE A 235 4.34 -25.15 -2.73
C ILE A 235 3.96 -26.48 -3.39
N LYS A 236 2.77 -27.01 -3.07
CA LYS A 236 2.29 -28.28 -3.66
C LYS A 236 2.16 -28.24 -5.17
N LYS A 237 1.82 -27.07 -5.73
CA LYS A 237 1.58 -26.91 -7.16
C LYS A 237 2.88 -26.75 -7.95
N TRP A 238 3.88 -26.09 -7.36
CA TRP A 238 5.02 -25.56 -8.12
C TRP A 238 6.41 -26.03 -7.66
N MET A 239 6.52 -26.68 -6.50
CA MET A 239 7.81 -27.08 -5.94
C MET A 239 7.94 -28.60 -5.86
N LYS A 240 9.07 -29.10 -6.35
CA LYS A 240 9.53 -30.46 -6.05
C LYS A 240 10.04 -30.51 -4.62
N GLY A 241 9.58 -31.49 -3.85
CA GLY A 241 9.88 -31.57 -2.42
C GLY A 241 8.96 -30.66 -1.59
N THR A 242 9.40 -30.24 -0.40
CA THR A 242 8.58 -29.39 0.47
C THR A 242 9.44 -28.36 1.19
N ILE A 243 8.79 -27.31 1.64
CA ILE A 243 9.25 -26.47 2.76
C ILE A 243 8.78 -27.17 4.05
N VAL A 244 9.65 -27.28 5.05
CA VAL A 244 9.40 -28.07 6.27
C VAL A 244 8.38 -27.39 7.18
N VAL A 245 8.45 -26.06 7.28
CA VAL A 245 7.50 -25.24 8.04
C VAL A 245 6.70 -24.40 7.05
N SER A 246 5.36 -24.53 7.08
CA SER A 246 4.48 -23.78 6.19
C SER A 246 4.75 -22.27 6.28
N PRO A 247 5.00 -21.58 5.14
CA PRO A 247 5.21 -20.14 5.14
C PRO A 247 3.98 -19.38 5.64
N ILE A 248 4.23 -18.28 6.35
CA ILE A 248 3.21 -17.34 6.77
C ILE A 248 2.84 -16.44 5.59
N ARG A 249 1.55 -16.17 5.40
CA ARG A 249 1.11 -15.20 4.39
C ARG A 249 1.27 -13.77 4.89
N ALA A 250 1.73 -12.89 4.00
CA ALA A 250 1.65 -11.44 4.13
C ALA A 250 0.93 -10.82 2.94
N PHE A 251 0.31 -9.67 3.16
CA PHE A 251 -0.40 -8.91 2.14
C PHE A 251 -0.05 -7.42 2.29
N CYS A 252 0.55 -6.86 1.25
CA CYS A 252 1.07 -5.50 1.22
C CYS A 252 0.19 -4.65 0.30
N ILE A 253 -0.34 -3.54 0.79
CA ILE A 253 -1.25 -2.67 0.03
C ILE A 253 -0.83 -1.21 0.10
N SER A 254 -1.02 -0.47 -0.99
CA SER A 254 -0.74 0.96 -1.00
C SER A 254 -1.77 1.80 -0.24
N GLU A 255 -2.96 1.25 0.00
CA GLU A 255 -4.05 1.90 0.72
C GLU A 255 -3.85 1.86 2.24
N ALA A 256 -4.28 2.92 2.94
CA ALA A 256 -4.45 2.87 4.39
C ALA A 256 -5.75 2.13 4.71
N ALA A 257 -5.66 0.93 5.30
CA ALA A 257 -6.83 0.08 5.43
C ALA A 257 -7.76 0.54 6.55
N ASP A 258 -9.06 0.51 6.26
CA ASP A 258 -10.11 0.72 7.27
C ASP A 258 -9.90 -0.14 8.53
N ARG A 259 -9.72 0.57 9.65
CA ARG A 259 -9.49 0.00 10.98
C ARG A 259 -10.69 -0.75 11.54
N ALA A 260 -11.92 -0.33 11.22
CA ALA A 260 -13.13 -0.99 11.71
C ALA A 260 -13.18 -2.47 11.28
N ARG A 261 -12.62 -2.76 10.10
CA ARG A 261 -12.54 -4.11 9.51
C ARG A 261 -11.18 -4.78 9.66
N TRP A 262 -10.27 -4.20 10.45
CA TRP A 262 -8.86 -4.63 10.53
C TRP A 262 -8.68 -6.10 10.91
N LYS A 263 -9.36 -6.55 11.98
CA LYS A 263 -9.20 -7.91 12.50
C LYS A 263 -9.64 -8.96 11.49
N GLY A 264 -10.80 -8.75 10.85
CA GLY A 264 -11.30 -9.64 9.81
C GLY A 264 -10.35 -9.71 8.61
N LYS A 265 -9.88 -8.56 8.14
CA LYS A 265 -8.88 -8.47 7.06
C LYS A 265 -7.58 -9.20 7.41
N CYS A 266 -7.08 -9.11 8.65
CA CYS A 266 -5.87 -9.84 9.06
C CYS A 266 -6.07 -11.36 9.11
N THR A 267 -7.24 -11.85 9.53
CA THR A 267 -7.54 -13.29 9.52
C THR A 267 -7.42 -13.88 8.12
N GLU A 268 -7.86 -13.13 7.10
CA GLU A 268 -7.76 -13.52 5.70
C GLU A 268 -6.38 -13.26 5.12
N ALA A 269 -5.81 -12.09 5.34
CA ALA A 269 -4.57 -11.65 4.69
C ALA A 269 -3.30 -12.18 5.37
N GLY A 270 -3.39 -12.70 6.59
CA GLY A 270 -2.23 -12.99 7.43
C GLY A 270 -1.60 -11.69 7.96
N ILE A 271 -0.31 -11.49 7.72
CA ILE A 271 0.38 -10.25 8.07
C ILE A 271 -0.07 -9.16 7.09
N LEU A 272 -0.97 -8.28 7.52
CA LEU A 272 -1.40 -7.12 6.72
C LEU A 272 -0.43 -5.94 6.92
N LEU A 273 0.18 -5.49 5.82
CA LEU A 273 1.01 -4.29 5.72
C LEU A 273 0.29 -3.27 4.85
N ASP A 274 -0.45 -2.37 5.47
CA ASP A 274 -1.11 -1.26 4.81
C ASP A 274 -0.14 -0.07 4.62
N ARG A 275 -0.61 1.02 4.01
CA ARG A 275 0.21 2.22 3.76
C ARG A 275 1.03 2.64 4.97
N CYS A 276 0.38 2.74 6.13
CA CYS A 276 1.01 3.21 7.35
C CYS A 276 2.12 2.26 7.82
N ARG A 277 1.86 0.95 7.81
CA ARG A 277 2.86 -0.05 8.22
C ARG A 277 4.01 -0.19 7.24
N LEU A 278 3.76 -0.03 5.95
CA LEU A 278 4.82 0.03 4.94
C LEU A 278 5.76 1.21 5.23
N VAL A 279 5.21 2.37 5.58
CA VAL A 279 5.98 3.57 5.93
C VAL A 279 6.74 3.43 7.25
N ASP A 280 6.11 2.82 8.27
CA ASP A 280 6.74 2.58 9.57
C ASP A 280 8.00 1.69 9.47
N PHE A 281 7.96 0.69 8.57
CA PHE A 281 9.04 -0.29 8.40
C PHE A 281 9.90 -0.08 7.13
N CYS A 282 9.86 1.10 6.49
CA CYS A 282 10.67 1.35 5.30
C CYS A 282 12.06 1.90 5.57
N ASP A 283 12.63 1.67 6.76
CA ASP A 283 14.03 2.02 6.98
C ASP A 283 14.93 1.15 6.10
N ASN A 284 16.18 1.56 5.86
CA ASN A 284 17.15 0.75 5.10
C ASN A 284 16.75 0.38 3.65
N LEU A 285 15.81 1.09 3.01
CA LEU A 285 15.62 0.95 1.56
C LEU A 285 16.94 1.29 0.84
N THR A 286 17.23 0.58 -0.24
CA THR A 286 18.44 0.85 -1.03
C THR A 286 18.36 2.25 -1.66
N PRO A 287 19.49 2.95 -1.85
CA PRO A 287 19.50 4.26 -2.51
C PRO A 287 18.84 4.24 -3.90
N ASP A 288 19.08 3.19 -4.68
CA ASP A 288 18.43 3.00 -5.99
C ASP A 288 16.90 2.93 -5.89
N LEU A 289 16.38 2.19 -4.91
CA LEU A 289 14.94 2.10 -4.69
C LEU A 289 14.35 3.45 -4.23
N VAL A 290 15.05 4.15 -3.35
CA VAL A 290 14.67 5.51 -2.89
C VAL A 290 14.58 6.47 -4.08
N ASP A 291 15.57 6.44 -4.98
CA ASP A 291 15.63 7.29 -6.17
C ASP A 291 14.49 6.95 -7.13
N LYS A 292 14.23 5.66 -7.38
CA LYS A 292 13.10 5.21 -8.21
C LYS A 292 11.75 5.67 -7.65
N ILE A 293 11.51 5.50 -6.36
CA ILE A 293 10.28 5.96 -5.70
C ILE A 293 10.13 7.46 -5.86
N SER A 294 11.21 8.23 -5.64
CA SER A 294 11.20 9.68 -5.76
C SER A 294 10.89 10.13 -7.18
N HIS A 295 11.56 9.56 -8.19
CA HIS A 295 11.33 9.88 -9.60
C HIS A 295 9.93 9.53 -10.06
N TRP A 296 9.44 8.33 -9.72
CA TRP A 296 8.08 7.92 -10.04
C TRP A 296 7.06 8.85 -9.41
N THR A 297 7.21 9.16 -8.12
CA THR A 297 6.28 10.01 -7.36
C THR A 297 6.19 11.42 -7.92
N ASN A 298 7.32 12.04 -8.25
CA ASN A 298 7.36 13.39 -8.80
C ASN A 298 6.72 13.44 -10.20
N ALA A 299 7.02 12.47 -11.05
CA ALA A 299 6.46 12.38 -12.39
C ALA A 299 4.94 12.08 -12.35
N ALA A 300 4.53 11.16 -11.48
CA ALA A 300 3.13 10.83 -11.23
C ALA A 300 2.34 12.05 -10.73
N LYS A 301 2.87 12.77 -9.72
CA LYS A 301 2.21 13.97 -9.17
C LYS A 301 2.05 15.06 -10.24
N SER A 302 3.09 15.30 -11.04
CA SER A 302 3.06 16.30 -12.11
C SER A 302 2.00 16.00 -13.17
N ALA A 303 1.70 14.73 -13.40
CA ALA A 303 0.71 14.27 -14.38
C ALA A 303 -0.72 14.17 -13.83
N SER A 304 -0.92 14.31 -12.51
CA SER A 304 -2.20 13.99 -11.84
C SER A 304 -2.68 15.05 -10.86
N ALA A 305 -2.24 16.30 -11.03
CA ALA A 305 -2.68 17.42 -10.21
C ALA A 305 -4.21 17.54 -10.19
N LEU A 306 -4.77 17.77 -9.00
CA LEU A 306 -6.21 18.02 -8.87
C LEU A 306 -6.58 19.34 -9.58
N PRO A 307 -7.80 19.45 -10.13
CA PRO A 307 -8.32 20.72 -10.59
C PRO A 307 -8.27 21.71 -9.42
N ARG A 308 -7.87 22.97 -9.68
CA ARG A 308 -8.03 24.02 -8.67
C ARG A 308 -9.53 24.19 -8.43
N LEU A 309 -9.96 24.05 -7.19
CA LEU A 309 -11.30 24.46 -6.78
C LEU A 309 -11.30 25.99 -6.87
N ASP A 310 -11.99 26.54 -7.88
CA ASP A 310 -12.24 27.97 -7.95
C ASP A 310 -13.11 28.33 -6.74
N THR A 311 -12.52 29.06 -5.79
CA THR A 311 -13.18 29.59 -4.59
C THR A 311 -14.08 30.76 -4.91
#